data_AF-A0A1I7YEW8-F1
#
_entry.id   AF-A0A1I7YEW8-F1
#
_cell.length_a   1.000
_cell.length_b   1.000
_cell.length_c   1.000
_cell.angle_alpha   90.00
_cell.angle_beta   90.00
_cell.angle_gamma   90.00
#
_symmetry.space_group_name_H-M   'P 1'
#
loop_
_entity.id
_entity.type
_entity.pdbx_description
1 polymer ?
#
loop_
_entity_poly.entity_id
_entity_poly.type
_entity_poly.pdbx_seq_one_letter_code
_entity_poly.pdbx_strand_id
1 'polypeptide(L)'
;MVCATTPSGSGHSAEAEALVYNFVKRKKPGLLLEMFGKERCRELEKRDHLYDRNSLLDMLEEARKRLPMAKKAPSDGPSEKKSSNTEAKKTDKAIKTSSVLHNNSGAIPGRNKVKITPEVAVFNYFHERQQEEALELLFDEKTRKDYGRKVDIMGIWMPSVRRMYAQYRYVQLAKVVKKRAEIWECLLCKKHFKTKGCHILNHIGMHEDIPCPCVADGCEKTLKRSTSLREHALSKHLLRAEDMNSQQYHKLIQTEQAYYKRAATFRDKYFPPESFIGFNDRKITNVPNDSVEPRCKQCGKITASSSTRSSHIAKHLNISYNCVFDRCQTKGNPSYLSIHFKRKHVKSLKDLPEEQLFKFKRIKLDFGKVIKKVLSDYFPYKVDTQDQDDIVLE
;
A
#
# COMPACT_ATOMS: atom_id res chain seq x y z
N MET A 1 -18.62 25.86 -31.52
CA MET A 1 -17.62 25.85 -30.44
C MET A 1 -16.90 24.52 -30.50
N VAL A 2 -15.59 24.45 -30.70
CA VAL A 2 -14.87 23.16 -30.64
C VAL A 2 -13.91 23.27 -29.46
N CYS A 3 -14.05 22.38 -28.47
CA CYS A 3 -13.11 22.33 -27.35
C CYS A 3 -11.69 22.21 -27.90
N ALA A 4 -10.84 23.21 -27.66
CA ALA A 4 -9.45 23.19 -28.10
C ALA A 4 -8.80 21.90 -27.57
N THR A 5 -8.40 21.03 -28.50
CA THR A 5 -7.78 19.74 -28.20
C THR A 5 -6.44 20.01 -27.54
N THR A 6 -6.41 20.03 -26.20
CA THR A 6 -5.15 20.03 -25.47
C THR A 6 -4.41 18.75 -25.85
N PRO A 7 -3.18 18.82 -26.39
CA PRO A 7 -2.47 17.64 -26.84
C PRO A 7 -2.33 16.65 -25.70
N SER A 8 -3.08 15.55 -25.79
CA SER A 8 -3.17 14.54 -24.76
C SER A 8 -1.97 13.60 -24.86
N GLY A 9 -0.82 14.03 -24.34
CA GLY A 9 0.42 13.24 -24.37
C GLY A 9 0.42 11.97 -23.51
N SER A 10 -0.69 11.57 -22.89
CA SER A 10 -0.75 10.36 -22.05
C SER A 10 -2.02 9.57 -22.33
N GLY A 11 -1.92 8.30 -22.72
CA GLY A 11 -3.07 7.45 -23.09
C GLY A 11 -4.27 7.55 -22.11
N HIS A 12 -3.98 7.65 -20.81
CA HIS A 12 -4.95 7.83 -19.73
C HIS A 12 -5.99 8.95 -19.90
N SER A 13 -5.68 10.00 -20.65
CA SER A 13 -6.64 11.09 -20.88
C SER A 13 -7.75 10.69 -21.84
N ALA A 14 -7.46 9.85 -22.84
CA ALA A 14 -8.42 9.46 -23.85
C ALA A 14 -9.46 8.47 -23.30
N GLU A 15 -9.08 7.59 -22.37
CA GLU A 15 -10.05 6.73 -21.67
C GLU A 15 -10.93 7.52 -20.69
N ALA A 16 -10.35 8.47 -19.96
CA ALA A 16 -11.12 9.36 -19.08
C ALA A 16 -12.15 10.19 -19.87
N GLU A 17 -11.77 10.66 -21.05
CA GLU A 17 -12.65 11.39 -21.95
C GLU A 17 -13.75 10.50 -22.55
N ALA A 18 -13.45 9.25 -22.89
CA ALA A 18 -14.46 8.28 -23.34
C ALA A 18 -15.54 8.05 -22.28
N LEU A 19 -15.18 8.06 -20.99
CA LEU A 19 -16.14 7.94 -19.89
C LEU A 19 -17.06 9.16 -19.76
N VAL A 20 -16.49 10.35 -19.93
CA VAL A 20 -17.26 11.60 -19.94
C VAL A 20 -18.17 11.64 -21.16
N TYR A 21 -17.67 11.26 -22.33
CA TYR A 21 -18.44 11.12 -23.57
C TYR A 21 -19.62 10.16 -23.40
N ASN A 22 -19.40 8.96 -22.87
CA ASN A 22 -20.46 7.98 -22.62
C ASN A 22 -21.50 8.48 -21.61
N PHE A 23 -21.10 9.33 -20.66
CA PHE A 23 -22.05 10.01 -19.79
C PHE A 23 -22.90 11.03 -20.55
N VAL A 24 -22.27 11.93 -21.31
CA VAL A 24 -22.98 12.97 -22.09
C VAL A 24 -23.89 12.33 -23.14
N LYS A 25 -23.43 11.31 -23.86
CA LYS A 25 -24.20 10.58 -24.88
C LYS A 25 -25.52 10.04 -24.33
N ARG A 26 -25.54 9.58 -23.09
CA ARG A 26 -26.75 9.05 -22.45
C ARG A 26 -27.68 10.12 -21.92
N LYS A 27 -27.13 11.21 -21.38
CA LYS A 27 -27.92 12.25 -20.70
C LYS A 27 -28.40 13.33 -21.64
N LYS A 28 -27.56 13.72 -22.61
CA LYS A 28 -27.79 14.82 -23.55
C LYS A 28 -27.09 14.52 -24.90
N PRO A 29 -27.56 13.52 -25.67
CA PRO A 29 -26.92 13.12 -26.93
C PRO A 29 -26.83 14.26 -27.96
N GLY A 30 -27.79 15.19 -27.96
CA GLY A 30 -27.80 16.34 -28.87
C GLY A 30 -26.60 17.29 -28.70
N LEU A 31 -25.93 17.27 -27.55
CA LEU A 31 -24.78 18.14 -27.26
C LEU A 31 -23.43 17.55 -27.69
N LEU A 32 -23.40 16.30 -28.14
CA LEU A 32 -22.12 15.61 -28.40
C LEU A 32 -21.27 16.31 -29.47
N LEU A 33 -21.89 16.68 -30.59
CA LEU A 33 -21.19 17.33 -31.69
C LEU A 33 -20.67 18.71 -31.30
N GLU A 34 -21.42 19.44 -30.47
CA GLU A 34 -21.04 20.74 -29.95
C GLU A 34 -19.88 20.63 -28.95
N MET A 35 -19.92 19.64 -28.06
CA MET A 35 -18.92 19.52 -27.00
C MET A 35 -17.61 18.90 -27.46
N PHE A 36 -17.66 17.86 -28.30
CA PHE A 36 -16.46 17.09 -28.67
C PHE A 36 -16.04 17.34 -30.12
N GLY A 37 -16.93 17.80 -30.99
CA GLY A 37 -16.69 17.88 -32.42
C GLY A 37 -16.84 16.53 -33.12
N LYS A 38 -17.16 16.58 -34.42
CA LYS A 38 -17.52 15.40 -35.23
C LYS A 38 -16.41 14.33 -35.30
N GLU A 39 -15.16 14.76 -35.47
CA GLU A 39 -14.03 13.83 -35.58
C GLU A 39 -13.74 13.13 -34.24
N ARG A 40 -13.79 13.87 -33.13
CA ARG A 40 -13.57 13.31 -31.80
C ARG A 40 -14.68 12.37 -31.39
N CYS A 41 -15.95 12.69 -31.67
CA CYS A 41 -17.06 11.77 -31.45
C CYS A 41 -16.83 10.44 -32.15
N ARG A 42 -16.40 10.45 -33.42
CA ARG A 42 -16.07 9.21 -34.17
C ARG A 42 -14.95 8.41 -33.51
N GLU A 43 -13.94 9.07 -32.96
CA GLU A 43 -12.85 8.39 -32.25
C GLU A 43 -13.34 7.76 -30.93
N LEU A 44 -14.14 8.50 -30.15
CA LEU A 44 -14.67 8.04 -28.87
C LEU A 44 -15.71 6.92 -29.06
N GLU A 45 -16.50 6.96 -30.13
CA GLU A 45 -17.44 5.90 -30.50
C GLU A 45 -16.74 4.56 -30.76
N LYS A 46 -15.55 4.57 -31.36
CA LYS A 46 -14.76 3.34 -31.54
C LYS A 46 -14.39 2.68 -30.21
N ARG A 47 -14.41 3.43 -29.10
CA ARG A 47 -14.07 2.96 -27.74
C ARG A 47 -15.29 2.76 -26.85
N ASP A 48 -16.49 3.08 -27.31
CA ASP A 48 -17.74 3.04 -26.53
C ASP A 48 -18.01 1.63 -25.95
N HIS A 49 -17.72 0.60 -26.74
CA HIS A 49 -17.89 -0.80 -26.35
C HIS A 49 -17.05 -1.25 -25.15
N LEU A 50 -16.03 -0.47 -24.74
CA LEU A 50 -15.18 -0.79 -23.60
C LEU A 50 -15.80 -0.42 -22.25
N TYR A 51 -16.87 0.38 -22.24
CA TYR A 51 -17.46 0.90 -21.00
C TYR A 51 -18.96 0.71 -20.99
N ASP A 52 -19.43 -0.11 -20.05
CA ASP A 52 -20.85 -0.30 -19.84
C ASP A 52 -21.49 0.91 -19.11
N ARG A 53 -22.81 0.86 -18.96
CA ARG A 53 -23.61 1.89 -18.28
C ARG A 53 -23.12 2.17 -16.85
N ASN A 54 -22.54 1.18 -16.18
CA ASN A 54 -22.23 1.19 -14.75
C ASN A 54 -20.75 1.45 -14.46
N SER A 55 -19.89 1.46 -15.48
CA SER A 55 -18.44 1.58 -15.31
C SER A 55 -18.04 2.79 -14.48
N LEU A 56 -18.65 3.97 -14.70
CA LEU A 56 -18.37 5.18 -13.92
C LEU A 56 -18.83 5.07 -12.45
N LEU A 57 -19.91 4.34 -12.19
CA LEU A 57 -20.36 4.07 -10.81
C LEU A 57 -19.39 3.13 -10.10
N ASP A 58 -18.96 2.06 -10.76
CA ASP A 58 -17.98 1.12 -10.21
C ASP A 58 -16.63 1.80 -9.92
N MET A 59 -16.19 2.68 -10.83
CA MET A 59 -15.00 3.52 -10.63
C MET A 59 -15.11 4.40 -9.40
N LEU A 60 -16.25 5.08 -9.23
CA LEU A 60 -16.51 5.93 -8.07
C LEU A 60 -16.56 5.13 -6.78
N GLU A 61 -17.13 3.93 -6.80
CA GLU A 61 -17.16 3.05 -5.64
C GLU A 61 -15.74 2.63 -5.23
N GLU A 62 -14.91 2.22 -6.19
CA GLU A 62 -13.51 1.86 -5.92
C GLU A 62 -12.66 3.04 -5.44
N ALA A 63 -12.86 4.23 -6.01
CA ALA A 63 -12.20 5.44 -5.53
C ALA A 63 -12.58 5.76 -4.07
N ARG A 64 -13.87 5.64 -3.72
CA ARG A 64 -14.37 5.85 -2.35
C ARG A 64 -13.76 4.89 -1.34
N LYS A 65 -13.50 3.63 -1.70
CA LYS A 65 -12.87 2.64 -0.80
C LYS A 65 -11.47 3.05 -0.33
N ARG A 66 -10.76 3.89 -1.07
CA ARG A 66 -9.41 4.37 -0.73
C ARG A 66 -9.36 5.73 -0.06
N LEU A 67 -10.41 6.53 -0.21
CA LEU A 67 -10.52 7.77 0.54
C LEU A 67 -10.58 7.40 2.03
N PRO A 68 -9.71 7.98 2.89
CA PRO A 68 -9.78 7.82 4.34
C PRO A 68 -11.16 8.28 4.84
N MET A 69 -12.09 7.34 4.91
CA MET A 69 -13.38 7.56 5.54
C MET A 69 -13.08 7.72 7.03
N ALA A 70 -13.39 8.89 7.60
CA ALA A 70 -13.32 8.99 9.05
C ALA A 70 -14.32 7.95 9.58
N LYS A 71 -13.83 6.98 10.37
CA LYS A 71 -14.69 6.03 11.05
C LYS A 71 -15.77 6.87 11.73
N LYS A 72 -17.05 6.63 11.40
CA LYS A 72 -18.14 7.24 12.16
C LYS A 72 -17.81 6.96 13.62
N ALA A 73 -17.61 8.02 14.40
CA ALA A 73 -17.51 7.86 15.83
C ALA A 73 -18.72 7.03 16.26
N PRO A 74 -18.54 6.05 17.18
CA PRO A 74 -19.70 5.45 17.82
C PRO A 74 -20.62 6.60 18.21
N SER A 75 -21.84 6.57 17.69
CA SER A 75 -22.84 7.58 18.01
C SER A 75 -23.14 7.41 19.49
N ASP A 76 -22.41 8.13 20.33
CA ASP A 76 -22.61 8.12 21.76
C ASP A 76 -23.96 8.76 22.06
N GLY A 77 -24.94 7.91 22.38
CA GLY A 77 -25.98 8.22 23.34
C GLY A 77 -27.38 7.70 22.99
N PRO A 78 -28.34 7.75 23.95
CA PRO A 78 -28.14 7.74 25.41
C PRO A 78 -29.21 6.93 26.18
N SER A 79 -28.87 6.31 27.31
CA SER A 79 -29.68 6.36 28.56
C SER A 79 -29.09 5.45 29.64
N GLU A 80 -28.49 6.03 30.67
CA GLU A 80 -28.60 5.45 32.00
C GLU A 80 -29.05 6.51 33.01
N LYS A 81 -29.99 6.07 33.84
CA LYS A 81 -30.63 6.80 34.92
C LYS A 81 -29.64 7.00 36.08
N LYS A 82 -29.81 8.16 36.71
CA LYS A 82 -29.40 8.59 38.07
C LYS A 82 -29.03 7.49 39.07
N SER A 83 -27.97 7.77 39.84
CA SER A 83 -27.77 7.58 41.31
C SER A 83 -26.34 7.12 41.59
N SER A 84 -25.58 7.52 42.60
CA SER A 84 -25.48 8.67 43.52
C SER A 84 -24.13 8.51 44.27
N ASN A 85 -23.55 9.63 44.70
CA ASN A 85 -22.51 9.88 45.72
C ASN A 85 -21.56 8.77 46.22
N THR A 86 -20.24 9.04 46.20
CA THR A 86 -19.42 9.27 47.43
C THR A 86 -17.99 9.84 47.14
N GLU A 87 -17.64 10.84 47.96
CA GLU A 87 -16.35 11.17 48.61
C GLU A 87 -15.00 11.45 47.89
N ALA A 88 -14.58 12.72 48.03
CA ALA A 88 -13.39 13.26 48.74
C ALA A 88 -11.95 12.71 48.55
N LYS A 89 -11.09 13.70 48.19
CA LYS A 89 -9.74 14.04 48.70
C LYS A 89 -8.47 13.27 48.23
N LYS A 90 -7.60 14.11 47.64
CA LYS A 90 -6.15 14.34 47.89
C LYS A 90 -5.10 13.64 47.01
N THR A 91 -4.40 14.53 46.27
CA THR A 91 -2.94 14.62 46.00
C THR A 91 -2.18 13.37 45.56
N ASP A 92 -1.62 13.40 44.34
CA ASP A 92 -0.19 13.71 44.22
C ASP A 92 0.29 14.09 42.82
N LYS A 93 1.34 14.91 42.86
CA LYS A 93 2.09 15.56 41.79
C LYS A 93 2.81 14.49 40.95
N ALA A 94 2.43 14.35 39.68
CA ALA A 94 3.21 13.60 38.69
C ALA A 94 3.60 14.54 37.55
N ILE A 95 4.92 14.69 37.38
CA ILE A 95 5.58 15.41 36.30
C ILE A 95 5.14 14.77 34.98
N LYS A 96 4.25 15.45 34.25
CA LYS A 96 3.90 15.14 32.86
C LYS A 96 5.06 15.59 31.97
N THR A 97 5.91 14.65 31.61
CA THR A 97 6.83 14.78 30.47
C THR A 97 5.99 14.95 29.20
N SER A 98 6.02 16.18 28.68
CA SER A 98 5.39 16.59 27.43
C SER A 98 6.10 15.94 26.24
N SER A 99 5.74 14.71 25.89
CA SER A 99 5.98 14.18 24.55
C SER A 99 4.79 14.55 23.65
N VAL A 100 4.73 15.83 23.30
CA VAL A 100 3.88 16.33 22.21
C VAL A 100 4.50 15.87 20.90
N LEU A 101 4.31 14.60 20.56
CA LEU A 101 4.43 14.13 19.19
C LEU A 101 3.02 14.07 18.63
N HIS A 102 2.71 15.08 17.82
CA HIS A 102 1.50 15.22 17.03
C HIS A 102 1.09 13.91 16.35
N ASN A 103 0.16 13.17 16.97
CA ASN A 103 -0.77 12.31 16.25
C ASN A 103 -1.93 13.18 15.73
N ASN A 104 -1.59 14.20 14.93
CA ASN A 104 -2.57 14.96 14.18
C ASN A 104 -2.94 14.16 12.92
N SER A 105 -3.61 13.02 13.07
CA SER A 105 -4.63 12.64 12.10
C SER A 105 -5.91 13.40 12.46
N GLY A 106 -5.80 14.74 12.54
CA GLY A 106 -6.96 15.59 12.74
C GLY A 106 -7.95 15.23 11.65
N ALA A 107 -9.17 14.88 12.05
CA ALA A 107 -10.25 14.64 11.12
C ALA A 107 -10.35 15.88 10.23
N ILE A 108 -9.86 15.79 8.98
CA ILE A 108 -9.83 16.91 8.06
C ILE A 108 -11.30 17.37 7.91
N PRO A 109 -11.66 18.56 8.43
CA PRO A 109 -13.05 18.99 8.45
C PRO A 109 -13.61 19.03 7.03
N GLY A 110 -14.76 18.41 6.80
CA GLY A 110 -15.44 18.39 5.49
C GLY A 110 -15.33 17.07 4.69
N ARG A 111 -14.36 16.21 4.99
CA ARG A 111 -14.06 15.01 4.16
C ARG A 111 -15.18 13.97 4.04
N ASN A 112 -16.10 13.91 5.01
CA ASN A 112 -17.11 12.85 5.10
C ASN A 112 -18.51 13.23 4.56
N LYS A 113 -18.74 14.48 4.14
CA LYS A 113 -20.10 14.95 3.83
C LYS A 113 -20.47 14.90 2.35
N VAL A 114 -19.50 14.96 1.44
CA VAL A 114 -19.77 15.09 0.01
C VAL A 114 -19.73 13.72 -0.68
N LYS A 115 -20.87 13.27 -1.19
CA LYS A 115 -20.98 12.07 -2.02
C LYS A 115 -20.59 12.42 -3.46
N ILE A 116 -19.49 11.84 -3.96
CA ILE A 116 -19.06 12.03 -5.36
C ILE A 116 -19.96 11.20 -6.29
N THR A 117 -20.92 11.81 -6.97
CA THR A 117 -21.77 11.12 -7.97
C THR A 117 -21.13 11.19 -9.36
N PRO A 118 -21.57 10.37 -10.34
CA PRO A 118 -21.13 10.49 -11.74
C PRO A 118 -21.26 11.91 -12.29
N GLU A 119 -22.37 12.58 -11.99
CA GLU A 119 -22.66 13.95 -12.41
C GLU A 119 -21.62 14.93 -11.84
N VAL A 120 -21.30 14.80 -10.56
CA VAL A 120 -20.30 15.65 -9.88
C VAL A 120 -18.88 15.39 -10.42
N ALA A 121 -18.56 14.13 -10.74
CA ALA A 121 -17.28 13.77 -11.36
C ALA A 121 -17.13 14.37 -12.77
N VAL A 122 -18.19 14.30 -13.58
CA VAL A 122 -18.22 14.89 -14.92
C VAL A 122 -18.20 16.42 -14.84
N PHE A 123 -18.94 17.02 -13.91
CA PHE A 123 -18.85 18.45 -13.63
C PHE A 123 -17.42 18.87 -13.32
N ASN A 124 -16.74 18.16 -12.40
CA ASN A 124 -15.35 18.45 -12.07
C ASN A 124 -14.41 18.34 -13.27
N TYR A 125 -14.65 17.39 -14.19
CA TYR A 125 -13.86 17.25 -15.40
C TYR A 125 -13.89 18.51 -16.28
N PHE A 126 -15.08 19.08 -16.52
CA PHE A 126 -15.22 20.31 -17.31
C PHE A 126 -14.74 21.54 -16.52
N HIS A 127 -14.99 21.58 -15.21
CA HIS A 127 -14.54 22.64 -14.31
C HIS A 127 -13.01 22.75 -14.24
N GLU A 128 -12.28 21.64 -14.08
CA GLU A 128 -10.81 21.62 -14.09
C GLU A 128 -10.21 22.14 -15.40
N ARG A 129 -10.98 22.08 -16.50
CA ARG A 129 -10.57 22.52 -17.83
C ARG A 129 -11.07 23.93 -18.18
N GLN A 130 -11.75 24.60 -17.26
CA GLN A 130 -12.35 25.93 -17.45
C GLN A 130 -13.30 25.99 -18.66
N GLN A 131 -14.05 24.91 -18.90
CA GLN A 131 -15.00 24.79 -20.01
C GLN A 131 -16.40 25.23 -19.57
N GLU A 132 -16.55 26.52 -19.23
CA GLU A 132 -17.79 27.07 -18.67
C GLU A 132 -19.01 26.86 -19.57
N GLU A 133 -18.86 27.01 -20.89
CA GLU A 133 -19.96 26.78 -21.83
C GLU A 133 -20.44 25.33 -21.81
N ALA A 134 -19.52 24.36 -21.71
CA ALA A 134 -19.88 22.96 -21.57
C ALA A 134 -20.64 22.70 -20.26
N LEU A 135 -20.26 23.40 -19.17
CA LEU A 135 -20.99 23.35 -17.91
C LEU A 135 -22.40 23.93 -18.03
N GLU A 136 -22.55 25.05 -18.73
CA GLU A 136 -23.84 25.71 -19.00
C GLU A 136 -24.78 24.82 -19.80
N LEU A 137 -24.26 24.18 -20.84
CA LEU A 137 -25.03 23.25 -21.66
C LEU A 137 -25.44 21.99 -20.88
N LEU A 138 -24.57 21.47 -20.01
CA LEU A 138 -24.81 20.22 -19.29
C LEU A 138 -25.66 20.39 -18.02
N PHE A 139 -25.54 21.50 -17.31
CA PHE A 139 -26.11 21.67 -15.97
C PHE A 139 -26.82 23.00 -15.85
N ASP A 140 -28.04 22.98 -15.29
CA ASP A 140 -28.75 24.20 -14.93
C ASP A 140 -27.97 24.99 -13.86
N GLU A 141 -28.25 26.29 -13.76
CA GLU A 141 -27.52 27.21 -12.87
C GLU A 141 -27.53 26.76 -11.40
N LYS A 142 -28.66 26.23 -10.91
CA LYS A 142 -28.77 25.74 -9.53
C LYS A 142 -27.89 24.53 -9.31
N THR A 143 -27.87 23.58 -10.25
CA THR A 143 -27.00 22.41 -10.22
C THR A 143 -25.53 22.80 -10.32
N ARG A 144 -25.15 23.73 -11.21
CA ARG A 144 -23.77 24.25 -11.32
C ARG A 144 -23.29 24.85 -10.00
N LYS A 145 -24.10 25.72 -9.38
CA LYS A 145 -23.78 26.33 -8.07
C LYS A 145 -23.63 25.26 -6.98
N ASP A 146 -24.49 24.25 -6.97
CA ASP A 146 -24.39 23.16 -5.99
C ASP A 146 -23.14 22.30 -6.18
N TYR A 147 -22.84 21.92 -7.43
CA TYR A 147 -21.68 21.11 -7.74
C TYR A 147 -20.37 21.89 -7.59
N GLY A 148 -20.34 23.17 -7.94
CA GLY A 148 -19.23 24.09 -7.66
C GLY A 148 -18.92 24.11 -6.16
N ARG A 149 -19.91 24.37 -5.30
CA ARG A 149 -19.74 24.27 -3.85
C ARG A 149 -19.19 22.92 -3.39
N LYS A 150 -19.64 21.81 -3.98
CA LYS A 150 -19.13 20.46 -3.65
C LYS A 150 -17.68 20.27 -4.07
N VAL A 151 -17.30 20.76 -5.25
CA VAL A 151 -15.92 20.78 -5.74
C VAL A 151 -15.06 21.62 -4.81
N ASP A 152 -15.49 22.84 -4.46
CA ASP A 152 -14.77 23.76 -3.57
C ASP A 152 -14.58 23.17 -2.16
N ILE A 153 -15.65 22.58 -1.60
CA ILE A 153 -15.60 21.92 -0.28
C ILE A 153 -14.59 20.76 -0.27
N MET A 154 -14.48 20.03 -1.38
CA MET A 154 -13.51 18.94 -1.48
C MET A 154 -12.11 19.43 -1.86
N GLY A 155 -11.99 20.53 -2.61
CA GLY A 155 -10.73 21.11 -3.07
C GLY A 155 -9.79 20.07 -3.66
N ILE A 156 -8.57 20.01 -3.11
CA ILE A 156 -7.51 19.07 -3.51
C ILE A 156 -7.94 17.58 -3.38
N TRP A 157 -9.01 17.29 -2.65
CA TRP A 157 -9.52 15.94 -2.45
C TRP A 157 -10.51 15.47 -3.51
N MET A 158 -11.00 16.36 -4.39
CA MET A 158 -11.79 15.94 -5.54
C MET A 158 -10.89 15.19 -6.53
N PRO A 159 -11.06 13.87 -6.73
CA PRO A 159 -10.28 13.16 -7.70
C PRO A 159 -10.76 13.52 -9.12
N SER A 160 -9.82 13.79 -10.02
CA SER A 160 -10.15 13.92 -11.44
C SER A 160 -10.70 12.60 -12.00
N VAL A 161 -11.50 12.67 -13.08
CA VAL A 161 -12.00 11.45 -13.76
C VAL A 161 -10.86 10.54 -14.20
N ARG A 162 -9.74 11.13 -14.61
CA ARG A 162 -8.51 10.42 -14.93
C ARG A 162 -7.98 9.61 -13.75
N ARG A 163 -7.95 10.20 -12.56
CA ARG A 163 -7.53 9.52 -11.32
C ARG A 163 -8.43 8.36 -10.97
N MET A 164 -9.74 8.58 -11.05
CA MET A 164 -10.75 7.56 -10.77
C MET A 164 -10.61 6.38 -11.73
N TYR A 165 -10.43 6.65 -13.02
CA TYR A 165 -10.21 5.61 -14.02
C TYR A 165 -8.90 4.85 -13.81
N ALA A 166 -7.79 5.55 -13.59
CA ALA A 166 -6.50 4.92 -13.36
C ALA A 166 -6.53 4.02 -12.11
N GLN A 167 -7.19 4.46 -11.04
CA GLN A 167 -7.38 3.69 -9.82
C GLN A 167 -8.21 2.42 -10.06
N TYR A 168 -9.32 2.54 -10.79
CA TYR A 168 -10.15 1.39 -11.16
C TYR A 168 -9.38 0.39 -12.03
N ARG A 169 -8.69 0.87 -13.07
CA ARG A 169 -7.86 0.03 -13.95
C ARG A 169 -6.82 -0.74 -13.14
N TYR A 170 -6.11 -0.06 -12.24
CA TYR A 170 -5.15 -0.70 -11.33
C TYR A 170 -5.83 -1.82 -10.51
N VAL A 171 -6.98 -1.54 -9.88
CA VAL A 171 -7.70 -2.53 -9.07
C VAL A 171 -8.14 -3.74 -9.89
N GLN A 172 -8.70 -3.52 -11.08
CA GLN A 172 -9.15 -4.61 -11.94
C GLN A 172 -7.97 -5.47 -12.40
N LEU A 173 -6.87 -4.86 -12.84
CA LEU A 173 -5.67 -5.59 -13.24
C LEU A 173 -5.04 -6.34 -12.04
N ALA A 174 -5.04 -5.76 -10.85
CA ALA A 174 -4.53 -6.41 -9.63
C ALA A 174 -5.33 -7.67 -9.24
N LYS A 175 -6.63 -7.74 -9.57
CA LYS A 175 -7.45 -8.95 -9.34
C LYS A 175 -7.03 -10.10 -10.24
N VAL A 176 -6.73 -9.82 -11.51
CA VAL A 176 -6.34 -10.80 -12.52
C VAL A 176 -4.88 -11.23 -12.32
N VAL A 177 -4.00 -10.26 -12.09
CA VAL A 177 -2.55 -10.45 -12.11
C VAL A 177 -2.00 -10.64 -10.69
N LYS A 178 -2.48 -11.67 -10.01
CA LYS A 178 -2.00 -12.01 -8.66
C LYS A 178 -0.52 -12.40 -8.74
N LYS A 179 0.34 -11.75 -7.94
CA LYS A 179 1.79 -12.04 -7.75
C LYS A 179 2.77 -11.49 -8.80
N ARG A 180 2.37 -10.63 -9.74
CA ARG A 180 3.36 -9.90 -10.57
C ARG A 180 3.80 -8.61 -9.88
N ALA A 181 5.01 -8.14 -10.21
CA ALA A 181 5.51 -6.88 -9.69
C ALA A 181 4.72 -5.73 -10.33
N GLU A 182 4.34 -4.75 -9.52
CA GLU A 182 3.78 -3.51 -10.03
C GLU A 182 4.90 -2.68 -10.66
N ILE A 183 4.59 -2.02 -11.78
CA ILE A 183 5.47 -1.04 -12.44
C ILE A 183 4.86 0.33 -12.22
N TRP A 184 5.63 1.19 -11.56
CA TRP A 184 5.26 2.56 -11.25
C TRP A 184 6.31 3.53 -11.78
N GLU A 185 5.88 4.72 -12.20
CA GLU A 185 6.77 5.83 -12.55
C GLU A 185 6.72 6.91 -11.46
N CYS A 186 7.86 7.41 -11.02
CA CYS A 186 7.86 8.56 -10.13
C CYS A 186 7.53 9.82 -10.95
N LEU A 187 6.49 10.56 -10.57
CA LEU A 187 6.12 11.79 -11.29
C LEU A 187 7.20 12.87 -11.27
N LEU A 188 8.02 12.92 -10.21
CA LEU A 188 9.06 13.93 -10.05
C LEU A 188 10.31 13.58 -10.87
N CYS A 189 10.92 12.41 -10.66
CA CYS A 189 12.19 12.05 -11.29
C CYS A 189 12.08 11.14 -12.52
N LYS A 190 10.86 10.76 -12.92
CA LYS A 190 10.55 9.87 -14.06
C LYS A 190 11.19 8.48 -14.00
N LYS A 191 11.72 8.08 -12.85
CA LYS A 191 12.31 6.74 -12.67
C LYS A 191 11.21 5.68 -12.55
N HIS A 192 11.42 4.55 -13.23
CA HIS A 192 10.54 3.38 -13.13
C HIS A 192 10.94 2.45 -11.98
N PHE A 193 9.93 1.95 -11.28
CA PHE A 193 10.07 1.02 -10.16
C PHE A 193 9.31 -0.26 -10.45
N LYS A 194 10.04 -1.38 -10.57
CA LYS A 194 9.50 -2.72 -10.78
C LYS A 194 9.55 -3.49 -9.46
N THR A 195 8.60 -3.30 -8.56
CA THR A 195 8.79 -3.73 -7.17
C THR A 195 7.50 -3.96 -6.38
N LYS A 196 7.63 -4.68 -5.25
CA LYS A 196 6.67 -4.64 -4.14
C LYS A 196 6.86 -3.31 -3.38
N GLY A 197 5.77 -2.73 -2.88
CA GLY A 197 5.68 -1.30 -2.51
C GLY A 197 6.69 -0.71 -1.52
N CYS A 198 7.51 -1.48 -0.80
CA CYS A 198 8.51 -0.92 0.13
C CYS A 198 9.60 -0.09 -0.57
N HIS A 199 10.01 -0.46 -1.78
CA HIS A 199 11.02 0.30 -2.53
C HIS A 199 10.49 1.66 -2.99
N ILE A 200 9.20 1.76 -3.31
CA ILE A 200 8.51 3.03 -3.63
C ILE A 200 8.56 3.94 -2.40
N LEU A 201 8.26 3.42 -1.20
CA LEU A 201 8.33 4.21 0.03
C LEU A 201 9.76 4.65 0.37
N ASN A 202 10.76 3.79 0.12
CA ASN A 202 12.16 4.18 0.28
C ASN A 202 12.56 5.30 -0.69
N HIS A 203 12.09 5.24 -1.94
CA HIS A 203 12.32 6.29 -2.92
C HIS A 203 11.64 7.61 -2.52
N ILE A 204 10.38 7.57 -2.05
CA ILE A 204 9.67 8.75 -1.57
C ILE A 204 10.45 9.45 -0.45
N GLY A 205 10.97 8.70 0.52
CA GLY A 205 11.72 9.31 1.62
C GLY A 205 13.03 9.98 1.19
N MET A 206 13.57 9.65 0.01
CA MET A 206 14.68 10.41 -0.58
C MET A 206 14.25 11.79 -1.10
N HIS A 207 13.02 11.93 -1.61
CA HIS A 207 12.49 13.20 -2.10
C HIS A 207 11.99 14.11 -0.97
N GLU A 208 11.51 13.51 0.12
CA GLU A 208 10.92 14.22 1.27
C GLU A 208 11.91 14.35 2.45
N ASP A 209 13.17 13.98 2.24
CA ASP A 209 14.24 13.98 3.24
C ASP A 209 13.80 13.41 4.61
N ILE A 210 13.10 12.28 4.57
CA ILE A 210 12.51 11.68 5.79
C ILE A 210 13.64 11.14 6.67
N PRO A 211 13.77 11.61 7.92
CA PRO A 211 14.86 11.19 8.79
C PRO A 211 14.70 9.74 9.26
N CYS A 212 15.80 8.98 9.20
CA CYS A 212 16.01 7.69 9.85
C CYS A 212 17.20 7.80 10.82
N PRO A 213 16.98 8.19 12.08
CA PRO A 213 18.07 8.28 13.07
C PRO A 213 18.73 6.92 13.32
N CYS A 214 20.04 6.92 13.58
CA CYS A 214 20.77 5.73 13.98
C CYS A 214 20.28 5.19 15.33
N VAL A 215 20.39 3.88 15.50
CA VAL A 215 19.95 3.18 16.71
C VAL A 215 21.10 2.83 17.65
N ALA A 216 22.35 2.99 17.22
CA ALA A 216 23.53 2.77 18.05
C ALA A 216 23.71 3.91 19.06
N ASP A 217 24.11 3.56 20.28
CA ASP A 217 24.31 4.53 21.36
C ASP A 217 25.46 5.47 21.03
N GLY A 218 25.27 6.78 21.26
CA GLY A 218 26.22 7.82 20.92
C GLY A 218 26.33 8.16 19.42
N CYS A 219 25.55 7.52 18.53
CA CYS A 219 25.56 7.85 17.11
C CYS A 219 24.42 8.82 16.75
N GLU A 220 24.75 10.07 16.45
CA GLU A 220 23.79 11.12 16.06
C GLU A 220 23.44 11.11 14.57
N LYS A 221 24.02 10.19 13.80
CA LYS A 221 23.84 10.16 12.35
C LYS A 221 22.38 9.87 11.99
N THR A 222 21.82 10.71 11.11
CA THR A 222 20.49 10.52 10.54
C THR A 222 20.61 10.19 9.04
N LEU A 223 19.93 9.14 8.61
CA LEU A 223 19.97 8.63 7.23
C LEU A 223 18.67 9.00 6.49
N LYS A 224 18.72 9.04 5.16
CA LYS A 224 17.56 9.34 4.30
C LYS A 224 16.74 8.11 3.88
N ARG A 225 17.19 6.89 4.21
CA ARG A 225 16.57 5.62 3.79
C ARG A 225 16.62 4.59 4.91
N SER A 226 15.56 3.79 5.03
CA SER A 226 15.52 2.70 6.02
C SER A 226 16.56 1.61 5.73
N THR A 227 16.85 1.32 4.45
CA THR A 227 17.88 0.34 4.06
C THR A 227 19.28 0.83 4.42
N SER A 228 19.55 2.12 4.17
CA SER A 228 20.82 2.75 4.54
C SER A 228 21.03 2.83 6.05
N LEU A 229 19.96 2.88 6.86
CA LEU A 229 20.07 2.76 8.31
C LEU A 229 20.63 1.38 8.73
N ARG A 230 20.15 0.29 8.12
CA ARG A 230 20.67 -1.07 8.39
C ARG A 230 22.10 -1.24 7.92
N GLU A 231 22.41 -0.76 6.71
CA GLU A 231 23.77 -0.77 6.16
C GLU A 231 24.73 0.07 7.02
N HIS A 232 24.28 1.21 7.54
CA HIS A 232 25.05 2.04 8.45
C HIS A 232 25.31 1.36 9.79
N ALA A 233 24.28 0.78 10.41
CA ALA A 233 24.41 0.00 11.63
C ALA A 233 25.44 -1.13 11.47
N LEU A 234 25.38 -1.84 10.34
CA LEU A 234 26.34 -2.88 10.02
C LEU A 234 27.76 -2.35 9.79
N SER A 235 27.94 -1.37 8.92
CA SER A 235 29.27 -0.94 8.47
C SER A 235 30.01 -0.02 9.44
N LYS A 236 29.30 0.75 10.27
CA LYS A 236 29.89 1.73 11.18
C LYS A 236 29.86 1.32 12.65
N HIS A 237 28.98 0.39 13.01
CA HIS A 237 28.86 -0.10 14.38
C HIS A 237 29.04 -1.61 14.49
N LEU A 238 29.32 -2.31 13.37
CA LEU A 238 29.35 -3.79 13.30
C LEU A 238 28.09 -4.44 13.88
N LEU A 239 26.99 -3.68 13.92
CA LEU A 239 25.80 -4.04 14.66
C LEU A 239 24.84 -4.73 13.70
N ARG A 240 24.98 -6.05 13.59
CA ARG A 240 24.04 -6.86 12.81
C ARG A 240 22.69 -6.90 13.52
N ALA A 241 21.64 -7.13 12.76
CA ALA A 241 20.32 -7.28 13.35
C ALA A 241 20.32 -8.41 14.39
N GLU A 242 21.11 -9.46 14.22
CA GLU A 242 21.27 -10.58 15.15
C GLU A 242 21.91 -10.19 16.50
N ASP A 243 22.81 -9.22 16.46
CA ASP A 243 23.68 -8.83 17.57
C ASP A 243 23.10 -7.67 18.40
N MET A 244 22.13 -6.94 17.85
CA MET A 244 21.38 -5.91 18.58
C MET A 244 20.73 -6.46 19.86
N ASN A 245 20.81 -5.70 20.95
CA ASN A 245 20.04 -5.95 22.17
C ASN A 245 18.53 -5.64 21.95
N SER A 246 17.70 -5.82 22.99
CA SER A 246 16.25 -5.60 22.91
C SER A 246 15.90 -4.16 22.52
N GLN A 247 16.53 -3.20 23.18
CA GLN A 247 16.27 -1.77 23.04
C GLN A 247 16.66 -1.28 21.65
N GLN A 248 17.86 -1.62 21.19
CA GLN A 248 18.37 -1.26 19.86
C GLN A 248 17.49 -1.85 18.75
N TYR A 249 17.11 -3.12 18.87
CA TYR A 249 16.26 -3.78 17.87
C TYR A 249 14.86 -3.18 17.84
N HIS A 250 14.27 -2.90 19.00
CA HIS A 250 12.97 -2.26 19.09
C HIS A 250 13.01 -0.83 18.51
N LYS A 251 14.03 -0.02 18.85
CA LYS A 251 14.26 1.31 18.28
C LYS A 251 14.43 1.26 16.75
N LEU A 252 15.11 0.24 16.22
CA LEU A 252 15.23 0.03 14.76
C LEU A 252 13.88 -0.21 14.11
N ILE A 253 13.09 -1.13 14.66
CA ILE A 253 11.77 -1.45 14.12
C ILE A 253 10.83 -0.24 14.21
N GLN A 254 10.84 0.51 15.33
CA GLN A 254 10.07 1.74 15.47
C GLN A 254 10.49 2.80 14.45
N THR A 255 11.80 3.00 14.25
CA THR A 255 12.35 3.97 13.29
C THR A 255 11.92 3.63 11.86
N GLU A 256 12.02 2.35 11.46
CA GLU A 256 11.56 1.91 10.13
C GLU A 256 10.06 2.11 9.96
N GLN A 257 9.26 1.79 10.97
CA GLN A 257 7.81 1.99 10.92
C GLN A 257 7.44 3.46 10.80
N ALA A 258 8.08 4.33 11.59
CA ALA A 258 7.86 5.77 11.53
C ALA A 258 8.23 6.33 10.15
N TYR A 259 9.37 5.90 9.60
CA TYR A 259 9.80 6.25 8.24
C TYR A 259 8.76 5.83 7.20
N TYR A 260 8.35 4.56 7.19
CA TYR A 260 7.39 4.07 6.19
C TYR A 260 6.00 4.69 6.36
N LYS A 261 5.57 4.95 7.59
CA LYS A 261 4.30 5.64 7.88
C LYS A 261 4.35 7.07 7.31
N ARG A 262 5.45 7.80 7.53
CA ARG A 262 5.64 9.14 6.98
C ARG A 262 5.77 9.11 5.45
N ALA A 263 6.55 8.22 4.87
CA ALA A 263 6.68 8.08 3.42
C ALA A 263 5.33 7.77 2.74
N ALA A 264 4.49 6.96 3.38
CA ALA A 264 3.18 6.61 2.84
C ALA A 264 2.24 7.82 2.67
N THR A 265 2.40 8.89 3.45
CA THR A 265 1.56 10.10 3.31
C THR A 265 1.85 10.88 2.03
N PHE A 266 3.03 10.69 1.44
CA PHE A 266 3.43 11.34 0.19
C PHE A 266 3.30 10.42 -1.02
N ARG A 267 2.78 9.19 -0.85
CA ARG A 267 2.66 8.24 -1.96
C ARG A 267 1.87 8.81 -3.12
N ASP A 268 0.78 9.50 -2.84
CA ASP A 268 -0.12 10.04 -3.84
C ASP A 268 0.48 11.25 -4.60
N LYS A 269 1.47 11.93 -4.02
CA LYS A 269 2.22 13.03 -4.65
C LYS A 269 3.20 12.51 -5.72
N TYR A 270 3.89 11.41 -5.43
CA TYR A 270 4.94 10.88 -6.30
C TYR A 270 4.48 9.72 -7.19
N PHE A 271 3.52 8.93 -6.70
CA PHE A 271 3.02 7.71 -7.31
C PHE A 271 1.48 7.66 -7.24
N PRO A 272 0.78 8.66 -7.83
CA PRO A 272 -0.66 8.60 -7.94
C PRO A 272 -1.08 7.45 -8.86
N PRO A 273 -2.36 7.03 -8.84
CA PRO A 273 -2.85 5.94 -9.68
C PRO A 273 -2.48 6.07 -11.17
N GLU A 274 -2.42 7.28 -11.71
CA GLU A 274 -2.05 7.61 -13.10
C GLU A 274 -0.60 7.31 -13.44
N SER A 275 0.26 7.18 -12.43
CA SER A 275 1.66 6.80 -12.60
C SER A 275 1.88 5.28 -12.64
N PHE A 276 0.80 4.51 -12.45
CA PHE A 276 0.83 3.08 -12.62
C PHE A 276 0.91 2.74 -14.11
N ILE A 277 2.02 2.13 -14.52
CA ILE A 277 2.23 1.73 -15.91
C ILE A 277 1.55 0.39 -16.19
N GLY A 278 1.72 -0.58 -15.29
CA GLY A 278 1.24 -1.94 -15.51
C GLY A 278 1.89 -2.95 -14.56
N PHE A 279 1.73 -4.22 -14.90
CA PHE A 279 2.40 -5.32 -14.19
C PHE A 279 3.56 -5.83 -15.03
N ASN A 280 4.66 -6.16 -14.37
CA ASN A 280 5.79 -6.80 -15.03
C ASN A 280 5.38 -8.20 -15.51
N ASP A 281 5.50 -8.49 -16.80
CA ASP A 281 5.14 -9.79 -17.38
C ASP A 281 5.99 -10.93 -16.87
N ARG A 282 7.22 -10.63 -16.44
CA ARG A 282 8.01 -11.58 -15.66
C ARG A 282 7.27 -11.81 -14.36
N LYS A 283 6.65 -13.00 -14.25
CA LYS A 283 6.32 -13.56 -12.93
C LYS A 283 7.56 -13.35 -12.09
N ILE A 284 7.39 -12.79 -10.89
CA ILE A 284 8.47 -12.79 -9.91
C ILE A 284 8.66 -14.28 -9.56
N THR A 285 9.38 -15.02 -10.40
CA THR A 285 10.11 -16.19 -9.96
C THR A 285 10.93 -15.65 -8.83
N ASN A 286 10.69 -16.14 -7.62
CA ASN A 286 11.65 -15.93 -6.56
C ASN A 286 12.85 -16.79 -6.99
N VAL A 287 13.66 -16.26 -7.91
CA VAL A 287 14.76 -16.94 -8.61
C VAL A 287 15.69 -17.70 -7.66
N PRO A 288 15.88 -17.31 -6.37
CA PRO A 288 16.68 -18.14 -5.46
C PRO A 288 16.06 -19.49 -5.07
N ASN A 289 14.78 -19.75 -5.39
CA ASN A 289 14.12 -21.00 -5.05
C ASN A 289 14.22 -22.06 -6.14
N ASP A 290 14.61 -21.71 -7.36
CA ASP A 290 14.65 -22.65 -8.48
C ASP A 290 15.86 -23.59 -8.40
N SER A 291 16.88 -23.23 -7.61
CA SER A 291 18.07 -24.05 -7.35
C SER A 291 17.85 -25.18 -6.36
N VAL A 292 16.67 -25.31 -5.76
CA VAL A 292 16.36 -26.38 -4.79
C VAL A 292 15.17 -27.18 -5.30
N GLU A 293 15.27 -28.51 -5.23
CA GLU A 293 14.17 -29.37 -5.60
C GLU A 293 12.95 -29.11 -4.71
N PRO A 294 11.73 -29.04 -5.28
CA PRO A 294 10.53 -28.77 -4.49
C PRO A 294 10.09 -30.01 -3.70
N ARG A 295 10.58 -31.21 -4.01
CA ARG A 295 10.19 -32.47 -3.39
C ARG A 295 11.07 -32.77 -2.18
N CYS A 296 10.46 -33.07 -1.04
CA CYS A 296 11.17 -33.49 0.15
C CYS A 296 11.76 -34.91 -0.04
N LYS A 297 13.06 -35.09 0.17
CA LYS A 297 13.75 -36.38 0.09
C LYS A 297 13.24 -37.39 1.11
N GLN A 298 12.87 -36.94 2.31
CA GLN A 298 12.46 -37.84 3.40
C GLN A 298 11.03 -38.38 3.24
N CYS A 299 10.08 -37.58 2.71
CA CYS A 299 8.67 -38.00 2.64
C CYS A 299 7.99 -37.81 1.28
N GLY A 300 8.71 -37.35 0.26
CA GLY A 300 8.18 -37.14 -1.09
C GLY A 300 7.22 -35.95 -1.24
N LYS A 301 6.91 -35.20 -0.17
CA LYS A 301 5.98 -34.07 -0.25
C LYS A 301 6.55 -32.92 -1.08
N ILE A 302 5.76 -32.40 -2.02
CA ILE A 302 6.13 -31.26 -2.87
C ILE A 302 5.76 -29.94 -2.16
N THR A 303 6.71 -29.03 -2.06
CA THR A 303 6.55 -27.70 -1.46
C THR A 303 7.24 -26.63 -2.31
N ALA A 304 6.45 -25.71 -2.87
CA ALA A 304 6.95 -24.76 -3.87
C ALA A 304 7.72 -23.57 -3.28
N SER A 305 7.42 -23.13 -2.07
CA SER A 305 8.02 -21.92 -1.49
C SER A 305 9.03 -22.22 -0.40
N SER A 306 10.08 -21.40 -0.28
CA SER A 306 11.06 -21.48 0.81
C SER A 306 10.41 -21.50 2.20
N SER A 307 9.42 -20.63 2.46
CA SER A 307 8.74 -20.60 3.77
C SER A 307 7.94 -21.87 4.06
N THR A 308 7.32 -22.48 3.04
CA THR A 308 6.64 -23.78 3.17
C THR A 308 7.63 -24.92 3.35
N ARG A 309 8.80 -24.87 2.69
CA ARG A 309 9.91 -25.82 2.89
C ARG A 309 10.42 -25.75 4.32
N SER A 310 10.75 -24.56 4.82
CA SER A 310 11.20 -24.38 6.22
C SER A 310 10.15 -24.88 7.22
N SER A 311 8.88 -24.54 7.02
CA SER A 311 7.78 -25.03 7.88
C SER A 311 7.58 -26.55 7.79
N HIS A 312 7.90 -27.16 6.65
CA HIS A 312 7.83 -28.60 6.44
C HIS A 312 8.98 -29.32 7.14
N ILE A 313 10.22 -28.86 6.97
CA ILE A 313 11.40 -29.36 7.71
C ILE A 313 11.17 -29.27 9.21
N ALA A 314 10.60 -28.15 9.69
CA ALA A 314 10.28 -27.97 11.10
C ALA A 314 9.41 -29.10 11.68
N LYS A 315 8.49 -29.66 10.87
CA LYS A 315 7.65 -30.78 11.29
C LYS A 315 8.44 -32.09 11.38
N HIS A 316 9.32 -32.35 10.43
CA HIS A 316 10.20 -33.52 10.48
C HIS A 316 11.11 -33.51 11.70
N LEU A 317 11.62 -32.34 12.06
CA LEU A 317 12.51 -32.16 13.21
C LEU A 317 11.76 -31.92 14.53
N ASN A 318 10.42 -31.94 14.52
CA ASN A 318 9.58 -31.57 15.67
C ASN A 318 9.98 -30.24 16.34
N ILE A 319 10.47 -29.27 15.56
CA ILE A 319 10.91 -27.97 16.06
C ILE A 319 9.68 -27.08 16.26
N SER A 320 9.44 -26.68 17.51
CA SER A 320 8.40 -25.72 17.86
C SER A 320 8.88 -24.81 18.99
N TYR A 321 8.39 -23.56 18.98
CA TYR A 321 8.71 -22.56 19.99
C TYR A 321 7.44 -22.14 20.72
N ASN A 322 7.58 -21.80 22.00
CA ASN A 322 6.47 -21.28 22.80
C ASN A 322 6.03 -19.89 22.29
N CYS A 323 4.74 -19.59 22.45
CA CYS A 323 4.22 -18.26 22.25
C CYS A 323 4.92 -17.26 23.20
N VAL A 324 5.21 -16.05 22.70
CA VAL A 324 5.89 -15.01 23.48
C VAL A 324 4.97 -14.29 24.49
N PHE A 325 3.67 -14.56 24.45
CA PHE A 325 2.70 -14.02 25.38
C PHE A 325 2.60 -14.91 26.62
N ASP A 326 2.67 -14.29 27.80
CA ASP A 326 2.61 -15.00 29.07
C ASP A 326 1.31 -15.81 29.18
N ARG A 327 1.42 -17.00 29.79
CA ARG A 327 0.33 -17.98 29.97
C ARG A 327 -0.25 -18.56 28.67
N CYS A 328 0.27 -18.21 27.49
CA CYS A 328 -0.15 -18.84 26.25
C CYS A 328 0.68 -20.11 25.96
N GLN A 329 0.07 -21.28 26.16
CA GLN A 329 0.75 -22.58 25.96
C GLN A 329 0.89 -23.00 24.49
N THR A 330 0.44 -22.18 23.53
CA THR A 330 0.52 -22.52 22.12
C THR A 330 1.97 -22.56 21.65
N LYS A 331 2.35 -23.63 20.94
CA LYS A 331 3.67 -23.80 20.33
C LYS A 331 3.58 -23.81 18.81
N GLY A 332 4.64 -23.38 18.15
CA GLY A 332 4.77 -23.52 16.70
C GLY A 332 6.02 -22.89 16.12
N ASN A 333 6.19 -23.00 14.80
CA ASN A 333 7.26 -22.31 14.10
C ASN A 333 6.97 -20.79 14.00
N PRO A 334 7.96 -19.94 13.63
CA PRO A 334 7.78 -18.49 13.64
C PRO A 334 6.65 -17.98 12.73
N SER A 335 6.41 -18.65 11.59
CA SER A 335 5.32 -18.31 10.66
C SER A 335 3.96 -18.56 11.30
N TYR A 336 3.80 -19.71 11.96
CA TYR A 336 2.58 -20.05 12.70
C TYR A 336 2.34 -19.08 13.86
N LEU A 337 3.38 -18.79 14.66
CA LEU A 337 3.29 -17.85 15.78
C LEU A 337 2.87 -16.45 15.32
N SER A 338 3.37 -15.96 14.19
CA SER A 338 2.96 -14.66 13.62
C SER A 338 1.46 -14.59 13.29
N ILE A 339 0.87 -15.68 12.80
CA ILE A 339 -0.56 -15.78 12.52
C ILE A 339 -1.35 -15.91 13.83
N HIS A 340 -0.83 -16.70 14.77
CA HIS A 340 -1.39 -16.90 16.08
C HIS A 340 -1.52 -15.59 16.87
N PHE A 341 -0.50 -14.71 16.85
CA PHE A 341 -0.56 -13.40 17.51
C PHE A 341 -1.74 -12.57 17.02
N LYS A 342 -2.00 -12.56 15.71
CA LYS A 342 -3.12 -11.81 15.13
C LYS A 342 -4.48 -12.39 15.49
N ARG A 343 -4.61 -13.71 15.52
CA ARG A 343 -5.90 -14.39 15.73
C ARG A 343 -6.28 -14.49 17.20
N LYS A 344 -5.34 -14.86 18.07
CA LYS A 344 -5.61 -15.12 19.49
C LYS A 344 -5.36 -13.89 20.36
N HIS A 345 -4.34 -13.09 20.04
CA HIS A 345 -3.95 -11.93 20.84
C HIS A 345 -4.36 -10.60 20.21
N VAL A 346 -4.92 -10.60 19.00
CA VAL A 346 -5.30 -9.40 18.24
C VAL A 346 -4.12 -8.41 18.11
N LYS A 347 -2.89 -8.93 18.12
CA LYS A 347 -1.66 -8.13 18.00
C LYS A 347 -0.89 -8.52 16.75
N SER A 348 -0.38 -7.51 16.04
CA SER A 348 0.63 -7.70 15.00
C SER A 348 2.03 -7.59 15.60
N LEU A 349 3.06 -7.97 14.83
CA LEU A 349 4.46 -7.80 15.24
C LEU A 349 4.83 -6.34 15.54
N LYS A 350 4.07 -5.38 15.00
CA LYS A 350 4.29 -3.95 15.22
C LYS A 350 3.75 -3.47 16.57
N ASP A 351 2.84 -4.25 17.16
CA ASP A 351 2.14 -3.91 18.40
C ASP A 351 2.70 -4.68 19.61
N LEU A 352 3.78 -5.45 19.39
CA LEU A 352 4.44 -6.19 20.45
C LEU A 352 5.30 -5.25 21.29
N PRO A 353 5.26 -5.36 22.63
CA PRO A 353 6.22 -4.68 23.49
C PRO A 353 7.64 -5.18 23.21
N GLU A 354 8.62 -4.37 23.60
CA GLU A 354 10.04 -4.60 23.34
C GLU A 354 10.49 -6.04 23.66
N GLU A 355 10.20 -6.53 24.86
CA GLU A 355 10.63 -7.85 25.31
C GLU A 355 10.03 -8.98 24.47
N GLN A 356 8.74 -8.90 24.13
CA GLN A 356 8.05 -9.92 23.33
C GLN A 356 8.54 -9.89 21.88
N LEU A 357 8.76 -8.69 21.33
CA LEU A 357 9.32 -8.53 19.99
C LEU A 357 10.74 -9.12 19.92
N PHE A 358 11.55 -8.88 20.94
CA PHE A 358 12.91 -9.41 21.03
C PHE A 358 12.94 -10.94 21.21
N LYS A 359 12.10 -11.51 22.08
CA LYS A 359 11.91 -12.96 22.21
C LYS A 359 11.53 -13.57 20.86
N PHE A 360 10.59 -12.95 20.14
CA PHE A 360 10.17 -13.43 18.83
C PHE A 360 11.27 -13.33 17.77
N LYS A 361 12.09 -12.28 17.81
CA LYS A 361 13.29 -12.15 16.98
C LYS A 361 14.27 -13.31 17.23
N ARG A 362 14.57 -13.65 18.50
CA ARG A 362 15.44 -14.79 18.85
C ARG A 362 14.90 -16.10 18.28
N ILE A 363 13.61 -16.37 18.47
CA ILE A 363 12.91 -17.52 17.87
C ILE A 363 13.11 -17.59 16.35
N LYS A 364 12.99 -16.47 15.62
CA LYS A 364 13.22 -16.45 14.16
C LYS A 364 14.65 -16.76 13.77
N LEU A 365 15.63 -16.24 14.52
CA LEU A 365 17.05 -16.45 14.25
C LEU A 365 17.45 -17.90 14.50
N ASP A 366 17.04 -18.46 15.63
CA ASP A 366 17.33 -19.84 15.99
C ASP A 366 16.69 -20.80 14.98
N PHE A 367 15.44 -20.56 14.62
CA PHE A 367 14.76 -21.32 13.58
C PHE A 367 15.50 -21.24 12.24
N GLY A 368 15.88 -20.04 11.79
CA GLY A 368 16.60 -19.84 10.54
C GLY A 368 17.95 -20.57 10.50
N LYS A 369 18.70 -20.55 11.61
CA LYS A 369 19.98 -21.27 11.75
C LYS A 369 19.79 -22.78 11.61
N VAL A 370 18.82 -23.36 12.34
CA VAL A 370 18.57 -24.81 12.29
C VAL A 370 18.11 -25.23 10.89
N ILE A 371 17.16 -24.50 10.30
CA ILE A 371 16.65 -24.82 8.96
C ILE A 371 17.75 -24.70 7.89
N LYS A 372 18.61 -23.68 7.95
CA LYS A 372 19.70 -23.51 6.98
C LYS A 372 20.67 -24.69 7.00
N LYS A 373 20.98 -25.22 8.19
CA LYS A 373 21.93 -26.33 8.36
C LYS A 373 21.44 -27.63 7.72
N VAL A 374 20.14 -27.91 7.78
CA VAL A 374 19.54 -29.18 7.35
C VAL A 374 18.82 -29.07 6.00
N LEU A 375 18.78 -27.88 5.37
CA LEU A 375 17.95 -27.65 4.19
C LEU A 375 18.25 -28.63 3.05
N SER A 376 19.52 -28.90 2.77
CA SER A 376 19.99 -29.81 1.72
C SER A 376 19.61 -31.28 1.96
N ASP A 377 19.49 -31.68 3.22
CA ASP A 377 19.17 -33.08 3.60
C ASP A 377 17.72 -33.42 3.23
N TYR A 378 16.85 -32.41 3.32
CA TYR A 378 15.44 -32.52 3.01
C TYR A 378 15.12 -32.09 1.57
N PHE A 379 15.78 -31.08 1.05
CA PHE A 379 15.54 -30.53 -0.28
C PHE A 379 16.89 -30.30 -0.96
N PRO A 380 17.37 -31.26 -1.77
CA PRO A 380 18.66 -31.16 -2.42
C PRO A 380 18.69 -29.98 -3.40
N TYR A 381 19.88 -29.41 -3.57
CA TYR A 381 20.12 -28.44 -4.63
C TYR A 381 20.09 -29.15 -5.98
N LYS A 382 19.49 -28.51 -6.98
CA LYS A 382 19.64 -28.97 -8.36
C LYS A 382 21.10 -28.82 -8.73
N VAL A 383 21.72 -29.90 -9.17
CA VAL A 383 23.03 -29.84 -9.81
C VAL A 383 22.76 -29.24 -11.19
N ASP A 384 23.29 -28.06 -11.47
CA ASP A 384 23.20 -27.48 -12.82
C ASP A 384 24.03 -28.38 -13.75
N THR A 385 23.37 -29.24 -14.51
CA THR A 385 24.02 -30.16 -15.45
C THR A 385 24.55 -29.45 -16.70
N GLN A 386 24.55 -28.12 -16.74
CA GLN A 386 24.98 -27.34 -17.91
C GLN A 386 26.50 -27.29 -18.10
N ASP A 387 27.31 -27.73 -17.13
CA ASP A 387 28.77 -27.74 -17.24
C ASP A 387 29.36 -29.09 -17.73
N GLN A 388 28.53 -30.05 -18.17
CA GLN A 388 29.01 -31.38 -18.62
C GLN A 388 29.06 -31.58 -20.14
N ASP A 389 28.50 -30.68 -20.95
CA ASP A 389 28.45 -30.85 -22.42
C ASP A 389 29.57 -30.11 -23.18
N ASP A 390 30.48 -29.37 -22.51
CA ASP A 390 31.60 -28.64 -23.14
C ASP A 390 32.95 -29.40 -23.08
N ILE A 391 32.97 -30.67 -22.65
CA ILE A 391 34.17 -31.52 -22.67
C ILE A 391 33.87 -32.76 -23.50
N VAL A 392 33.92 -32.65 -24.83
CA VAL A 392 34.41 -33.64 -25.82
C VAL A 392 34.14 -33.03 -27.20
N LEU A 393 35.16 -32.42 -27.80
CA LEU A 393 35.44 -32.41 -29.24
C LEU A 393 36.91 -31.96 -29.39
N GLU A 394 37.85 -32.89 -29.17
CA GLU A 394 39.20 -32.86 -29.75
C GLU A 394 39.52 -34.25 -30.30
#